data_AF-A0A1U7YL87-F1
#
_entry.id   AF-A0A1U7YL87-F1
#
_cell.length_a   1.000
_cell.length_b   1.000
_cell.length_c   1.000
_cell.angle_alpha   90.00
_cell.angle_beta   90.00
_cell.angle_gamma   90.00
#
_symmetry.space_group_name_H-M   'P 1'
#
loop_
_entity.id
_entity.type
_entity.pdbx_description
1 polymer ?
#
loop_
_entity_poly.entity_id
_entity_poly.type
_entity_poly.pdbx_seq_one_letter_code
_entity_poly.pdbx_strand_id
1 'polypeptide(L)'
;MARKGRTRKPSFCWSVKGLLSERLTGNSYLDSILDGILERISDGEIGKSELSSLQSILLKLLNHFDNLENILQLNHFNQILSMMQGSSRTIINLRILSIAIRNTFVRDPTTIQFLFEVSRSLHDSIDLSNIKDKENNRSAHLISRFIHMVDYGSECERHLAFLVQCRGAFGSMSEVKETVVHSSNLLAIKSRRNDISCVIFVKSCIACSEVTIPSIPSHLKQLNLYLETAEVALMAGLVSPSDGLVDSALRCLNNVDLLEGSRMPKDIDGFQSVLCKFCSLIVMIPGDIERGVTSIPRNMFSILSSLSWMLPSMKVKVLCALILTFAALSQNNLLYHSIHDEVMGNDSLFYGDQQYMQELLSFSAVILQSLIDTVLQEPIQAASGNLALDACNAIASSFEACEGASDICSKLVETAKLSLVSDNKYLQSTIKFLNSRELVQGEGLKKQENNLLCESVV
;
A
#
# COMPACT_ATOMS: atom_id res chain seq x y z
N MET A 1 -42.32 14.32 -74.65
CA MET A 1 -41.21 13.38 -74.34
C MET A 1 -40.86 13.49 -72.87
N ALA A 2 -40.77 12.33 -72.21
CA ALA A 2 -41.07 12.12 -70.80
C ALA A 2 -39.98 12.58 -69.80
N ARG A 3 -40.41 13.21 -68.71
CA ARG A 3 -39.64 13.35 -67.47
C ARG A 3 -39.58 11.99 -66.77
N LYS A 4 -38.42 11.34 -66.75
CA LYS A 4 -38.15 10.14 -65.94
C LYS A 4 -38.09 10.53 -64.46
N GLY A 5 -38.96 9.91 -63.67
CA GLY A 5 -39.01 10.03 -62.22
C GLY A 5 -37.77 9.44 -61.53
N ARG A 6 -37.34 10.08 -60.44
CA ARG A 6 -36.38 9.55 -59.47
C ARG A 6 -37.07 8.45 -58.66
N THR A 7 -36.60 7.21 -58.79
CA THR A 7 -36.86 6.14 -57.82
C THR A 7 -35.85 6.25 -56.68
N ARG A 8 -36.36 6.44 -55.45
CA ARG A 8 -35.59 6.35 -54.20
C ARG A 8 -35.09 4.90 -54.02
N LYS A 9 -33.79 4.70 -53.81
CA LYS A 9 -33.25 3.44 -53.27
C LYS A 9 -33.59 3.35 -51.76
N PRO A 10 -33.98 2.19 -51.23
CA PRO A 10 -34.32 2.04 -49.82
C PRO A 10 -33.06 2.06 -48.95
N SER A 11 -33.10 2.84 -47.87
CA SER A 11 -32.15 2.77 -46.76
C SER A 11 -32.46 1.52 -45.93
N PHE A 12 -31.59 0.52 -45.99
CA PHE A 12 -31.65 -0.62 -45.09
C PHE A 12 -31.15 -0.21 -43.70
N CYS A 13 -32.09 0.16 -42.83
CA CYS A 13 -31.86 0.29 -41.40
C CYS A 13 -32.01 -1.10 -40.77
N TRP A 14 -30.90 -1.80 -40.55
CA TRP A 14 -30.92 -3.05 -39.79
C TRP A 14 -31.00 -2.72 -38.30
N SER A 15 -32.20 -2.85 -37.71
CA SER A 15 -32.38 -2.84 -36.27
C SER A 15 -31.94 -4.19 -35.70
N VAL A 16 -30.73 -4.23 -35.12
CA VAL A 16 -30.08 -5.41 -34.52
C VAL A 16 -30.86 -5.97 -33.30
N LYS A 17 -31.89 -5.27 -32.83
CA LYS A 17 -32.67 -5.68 -31.64
C LYS A 17 -33.62 -6.85 -31.85
N GLY A 18 -33.94 -7.23 -33.09
CA GLY A 18 -34.95 -8.27 -33.37
C GLY A 18 -34.42 -9.70 -33.63
N LEU A 19 -33.10 -9.90 -33.68
CA LEU A 19 -32.51 -11.13 -34.24
C LEU A 19 -31.80 -12.03 -33.22
N LEU A 20 -31.77 -11.67 -31.93
CA LEU A 20 -30.99 -12.37 -30.90
C LEU A 20 -31.85 -12.91 -29.75
N SER A 21 -33.03 -13.43 -30.08
CA SER A 21 -33.97 -14.03 -29.14
C SER A 21 -34.25 -15.49 -29.51
N GLU A 22 -33.23 -16.35 -29.50
CA GLU A 22 -33.44 -17.80 -29.43
C GLU A 22 -32.16 -18.48 -28.89
N ARG A 23 -32.25 -18.94 -27.63
CA ARG A 23 -31.21 -19.74 -26.98
C ARG A 23 -31.09 -21.07 -27.73
N LEU A 24 -29.87 -21.35 -28.20
CA LEU A 24 -29.34 -22.61 -28.80
C LEU A 24 -29.19 -22.70 -30.34
N THR A 25 -29.47 -21.65 -31.12
CA THR A 25 -29.14 -21.60 -32.59
C THR A 25 -28.28 -20.40 -33.01
N GLY A 26 -27.99 -19.47 -32.08
CA GLY A 26 -27.33 -18.19 -32.36
C GLY A 26 -25.83 -18.25 -32.69
N ASN A 27 -25.11 -19.35 -32.44
CA ASN A 27 -23.69 -19.44 -32.79
C ASN A 27 -23.48 -19.44 -34.31
N SER A 28 -24.29 -20.19 -35.08
CA SER A 28 -24.09 -20.32 -36.54
C SER A 28 -24.17 -18.99 -37.30
N TYR A 29 -25.08 -18.08 -36.90
CA TYR A 29 -25.20 -16.78 -37.54
C TYR A 29 -24.06 -15.84 -37.15
N LEU A 30 -23.68 -15.81 -35.87
CA LEU A 30 -22.54 -15.01 -35.43
C LEU A 30 -21.24 -15.51 -36.08
N ASP A 31 -21.04 -16.82 -36.13
CA ASP A 31 -19.92 -17.47 -36.81
C ASP A 31 -19.88 -17.05 -38.28
N SER A 32 -21.00 -17.14 -39.01
CA SER A 32 -21.07 -16.70 -40.41
C SER A 32 -20.77 -15.20 -40.62
N ILE A 33 -21.10 -14.36 -39.63
CA ILE A 33 -20.78 -12.93 -39.66
C ILE A 33 -19.28 -12.73 -39.46
N LEU A 34 -18.68 -13.45 -38.51
CA LEU A 34 -17.24 -13.38 -38.22
C LEU A 34 -16.41 -13.94 -39.39
N ASP A 35 -16.87 -15.02 -40.03
CA ASP A 35 -16.29 -15.58 -41.25
C ASP A 35 -16.30 -14.54 -42.38
N GLY A 36 -17.45 -13.94 -42.65
CA GLY A 36 -17.57 -12.92 -43.70
C GLY A 36 -16.78 -11.63 -43.40
N ILE A 37 -16.53 -11.32 -42.12
CA ILE A 37 -15.62 -10.23 -41.72
C ILE A 37 -14.18 -10.63 -42.01
N LEU A 38 -13.76 -11.84 -41.64
CA LEU A 38 -12.40 -12.33 -41.85
C LEU A 38 -12.04 -12.41 -43.34
N GLU A 39 -12.92 -12.93 -44.17
CA GLU A 39 -12.73 -12.99 -45.64
C GLU A 39 -12.49 -11.59 -46.22
N ARG A 40 -13.36 -10.64 -45.89
CA ARG A 40 -13.26 -9.26 -46.40
C ARG A 40 -12.00 -8.53 -45.93
N ILE A 41 -11.50 -8.84 -44.74
CA ILE A 41 -10.28 -8.23 -44.23
C ILE A 41 -9.04 -8.89 -44.84
N SER A 42 -9.11 -10.18 -45.16
CA SER A 42 -7.98 -10.92 -45.74
C SER A 42 -7.66 -10.52 -47.18
N ASP A 43 -8.63 -9.94 -47.89
CA ASP A 43 -8.55 -9.60 -49.31
C ASP A 43 -7.96 -8.20 -49.63
N GLY A 44 -7.50 -7.39 -48.65
CA GLY A 44 -6.89 -6.09 -48.93
C GLY A 44 -6.35 -5.29 -47.73
N GLU A 45 -5.65 -4.17 -48.01
CA GLU A 45 -5.23 -3.21 -46.96
C GLU A 45 -6.45 -2.53 -46.33
N ILE A 46 -6.61 -2.67 -45.01
CA ILE A 46 -7.76 -2.13 -44.29
C ILE A 46 -7.68 -0.60 -44.20
N GLY A 47 -8.67 0.09 -44.79
CA GLY A 47 -8.78 1.53 -44.68
C GLY A 47 -9.17 2.01 -43.27
N LYS A 48 -8.86 3.27 -42.92
CA LYS A 48 -9.23 3.86 -41.61
C LYS A 48 -10.73 3.81 -41.31
N SER A 49 -11.58 3.94 -42.34
CA SER A 49 -13.05 3.85 -42.20
C SER A 49 -13.51 2.43 -41.87
N GLU A 50 -12.86 1.42 -42.44
CA GLU A 50 -13.16 0.01 -42.20
C GLU A 50 -12.72 -0.40 -40.79
N LEU A 51 -11.55 0.07 -40.32
CA LEU A 51 -11.12 -0.09 -38.93
C LEU A 51 -12.12 0.51 -37.93
N SER A 52 -12.67 1.69 -38.22
CA SER A 52 -13.69 2.30 -37.34
C SER A 52 -15.00 1.51 -37.32
N SER A 53 -15.37 0.90 -38.44
CA SER A 53 -16.55 0.05 -38.55
C SER A 53 -16.34 -1.27 -37.81
N LEU A 54 -15.18 -1.88 -37.98
CA LEU A 54 -14.78 -3.10 -37.27
C LEU A 54 -14.72 -2.88 -35.76
N GLN A 55 -14.12 -1.77 -35.32
CA GLN A 55 -14.13 -1.37 -33.91
C GLN A 55 -15.56 -1.27 -33.36
N SER A 56 -16.49 -0.65 -34.10
CA SER A 56 -17.90 -0.53 -33.69
C SER A 56 -18.58 -1.90 -33.56
N ILE A 57 -18.32 -2.81 -34.50
CA ILE A 57 -18.84 -4.19 -34.47
C ILE A 57 -18.30 -4.94 -33.26
N LEU A 58 -16.98 -4.94 -33.06
CA LEU A 58 -16.34 -5.62 -31.92
C LEU A 58 -16.75 -5.01 -30.58
N LEU A 59 -16.90 -3.69 -30.47
CA LEU A 59 -17.43 -3.08 -29.26
C LEU A 59 -18.84 -3.55 -28.94
N LYS A 60 -19.73 -3.65 -29.94
CA LYS A 60 -21.09 -4.17 -29.73
C LYS A 60 -21.07 -5.63 -29.30
N LEU A 61 -20.18 -6.43 -29.89
CA LEU A 61 -19.97 -7.82 -29.53
C LEU A 61 -19.51 -7.93 -28.06
N LEU A 62 -18.47 -7.20 -27.69
CA LEU A 62 -17.94 -7.16 -26.31
C LEU A 62 -18.95 -6.58 -25.31
N ASN A 63 -19.87 -5.71 -25.72
CA ASN A 63 -20.93 -5.20 -24.87
C ASN A 63 -22.09 -6.19 -24.68
N HIS A 64 -22.20 -7.19 -25.56
CA HIS A 64 -23.24 -8.22 -25.49
C HIS A 64 -22.88 -9.34 -24.52
N PHE A 65 -21.60 -9.69 -24.41
CA PHE A 65 -21.14 -10.73 -23.50
C PHE A 65 -20.72 -10.16 -22.14
N ASP A 66 -21.19 -10.80 -21.07
CA ASP A 66 -20.82 -10.44 -19.69
C ASP A 66 -19.54 -11.14 -19.21
N ASN A 67 -19.20 -12.29 -19.80
CA ASN A 67 -18.01 -13.10 -19.44
C ASN A 67 -17.02 -13.16 -20.62
N LEU A 68 -15.74 -12.98 -20.30
CA LEU A 68 -14.63 -13.10 -21.24
C LEU A 68 -14.52 -14.49 -21.86
N GLU A 69 -14.79 -15.55 -21.11
CA GLU A 69 -14.66 -16.93 -21.61
C GLU A 69 -15.56 -17.18 -22.84
N ASN A 70 -16.78 -16.66 -22.83
CA ASN A 70 -17.71 -16.76 -23.95
C ASN A 70 -17.18 -16.02 -25.20
N ILE A 71 -16.45 -14.92 -25.00
CA ILE A 71 -15.84 -14.15 -26.10
C ILE A 71 -14.68 -14.93 -26.70
N LEU A 72 -13.84 -15.56 -25.86
CA LEU A 72 -12.69 -16.33 -26.31
C LEU A 72 -13.07 -17.61 -27.07
N GLN A 73 -14.28 -18.12 -26.85
CA GLN A 73 -14.83 -19.26 -27.58
C GLN A 73 -15.39 -18.91 -28.96
N LEU A 74 -15.51 -17.62 -29.31
CA LEU A 74 -16.01 -17.20 -30.62
C LEU A 74 -15.00 -17.50 -31.72
N ASN A 75 -15.49 -18.10 -32.81
CA ASN A 75 -14.67 -18.39 -33.98
C ASN A 75 -14.06 -17.10 -34.55
N HIS A 76 -12.80 -17.19 -34.99
CA HIS A 76 -12.06 -16.09 -35.63
C HIS A 76 -11.88 -14.81 -34.79
N PHE A 77 -12.38 -14.73 -33.55
CA PHE A 77 -12.27 -13.53 -32.72
C PHE A 77 -10.81 -13.07 -32.54
N ASN A 78 -9.91 -13.99 -32.18
CA ASN A 78 -8.49 -13.69 -32.00
C ASN A 78 -7.83 -13.24 -33.31
N GLN A 79 -8.22 -13.82 -34.46
CA GLN A 79 -7.69 -13.46 -35.77
C GLN A 79 -8.15 -12.05 -36.15
N ILE A 80 -9.45 -11.75 -36.03
CA ILE A 80 -10.01 -10.42 -36.29
C ILE A 80 -9.40 -9.38 -35.34
N LEU A 81 -9.24 -9.73 -34.07
CA LEU A 81 -8.60 -8.86 -33.08
C LEU A 81 -7.16 -8.55 -33.50
N SER A 82 -6.38 -9.54 -33.95
CA SER A 82 -4.99 -9.36 -34.41
C SER A 82 -4.84 -8.41 -35.61
N MET A 83 -5.87 -8.27 -36.43
CA MET A 83 -5.89 -7.36 -37.57
C MET A 83 -6.11 -5.88 -37.17
N MET A 84 -6.59 -5.64 -35.94
CA MET A 84 -6.78 -4.28 -35.45
C MET A 84 -5.45 -3.61 -35.07
N GLN A 85 -5.33 -2.33 -35.40
CA GLN A 85 -4.14 -1.53 -35.11
C GLN A 85 -4.50 -0.14 -34.56
N GLY A 86 -3.50 0.56 -34.00
CA GLY A 86 -3.62 1.93 -33.51
C GLY A 86 -4.70 2.13 -32.44
N SER A 87 -5.34 3.30 -32.44
CA SER A 87 -6.34 3.67 -31.43
C SER A 87 -7.54 2.73 -31.36
N SER A 88 -7.94 2.14 -32.49
CA SER A 88 -9.02 1.15 -32.53
C SER A 88 -8.68 -0.10 -31.72
N ARG A 89 -7.43 -0.58 -31.80
CA ARG A 89 -6.95 -1.70 -31.00
C ARG A 89 -6.92 -1.34 -29.51
N THR A 90 -6.40 -0.17 -29.15
CA THR A 90 -6.35 0.33 -27.77
C THR A 90 -7.74 0.35 -27.13
N ILE A 91 -8.76 0.87 -27.83
CA ILE A 91 -10.14 0.94 -27.33
C ILE A 91 -10.72 -0.46 -27.07
N ILE A 92 -10.46 -1.42 -27.97
CA ILE A 92 -10.92 -2.80 -27.82
C ILE A 92 -10.20 -3.50 -26.66
N ASN A 93 -8.87 -3.37 -26.56
CA ASN A 93 -8.08 -3.93 -25.46
C ASN A 93 -8.56 -3.40 -24.09
N LEU A 94 -8.81 -2.08 -23.99
CA LEU A 94 -9.38 -1.47 -22.79
C LEU A 94 -10.74 -2.08 -22.43
N ARG A 95 -11.59 -2.34 -23.43
CA ARG A 95 -12.89 -2.97 -23.20
C ARG A 95 -12.77 -4.42 -22.76
N ILE A 96 -11.89 -5.19 -23.39
CA ILE A 96 -11.60 -6.59 -23.02
C ILE A 96 -11.15 -6.66 -21.55
N LEU A 97 -10.16 -5.85 -21.16
CA LEU A 97 -9.71 -5.79 -19.76
C LEU A 97 -10.83 -5.34 -18.83
N SER A 98 -11.65 -4.36 -19.23
CA SER A 98 -12.79 -3.89 -18.43
C SER A 98 -13.84 -4.99 -18.18
N ILE A 99 -13.97 -5.97 -19.07
CA ILE A 99 -14.84 -7.14 -18.89
C ILE A 99 -14.12 -8.16 -17.99
N ALA A 100 -12.85 -8.43 -18.26
CA ALA A 100 -12.04 -9.39 -17.51
C ALA A 100 -12.02 -9.06 -16.01
N ILE A 101 -11.87 -7.78 -15.65
CA ILE A 101 -11.77 -7.36 -14.25
C ILE A 101 -13.09 -7.44 -13.46
N ARG A 102 -14.21 -7.78 -14.12
CA ARG A 102 -15.50 -8.03 -13.44
C ARG A 102 -15.51 -9.37 -12.72
N ASN A 103 -14.66 -10.30 -13.15
CA ASN A 103 -14.50 -11.59 -12.48
C ASN A 103 -13.81 -11.40 -11.13
N THR A 104 -13.91 -12.40 -10.25
CA THR A 104 -13.20 -12.39 -8.96
C THR A 104 -11.77 -12.87 -9.11
N PHE A 105 -11.54 -13.91 -9.94
CA PHE A 105 -10.24 -14.51 -10.19
C PHE A 105 -10.12 -14.95 -11.65
N VAL A 106 -8.88 -15.07 -12.15
CA VAL A 106 -8.55 -15.67 -13.45
C VAL A 106 -7.55 -16.80 -13.23
N ARG A 107 -7.96 -18.04 -13.55
CA ARG A 107 -7.16 -19.25 -13.30
C ARG A 107 -6.73 -19.99 -14.56
N ASP A 108 -7.53 -19.90 -15.62
CA ASP A 108 -7.24 -20.59 -16.88
C ASP A 108 -5.97 -20.03 -17.54
N PRO A 109 -4.92 -20.84 -17.74
CA PRO A 109 -3.64 -20.36 -18.28
C PRO A 109 -3.75 -19.71 -19.66
N THR A 110 -4.66 -20.20 -20.51
CA THR A 110 -4.89 -19.65 -21.85
C THR A 110 -5.46 -18.24 -21.75
N THR A 111 -6.44 -18.04 -20.85
CA THR A 111 -7.04 -16.74 -20.55
C THR A 111 -6.03 -15.78 -19.93
N ILE A 112 -5.19 -16.26 -19.01
CA ILE A 112 -4.11 -15.46 -18.41
C ILE A 112 -3.14 -14.98 -19.50
N GLN A 113 -2.66 -15.87 -20.38
CA GLN A 113 -1.76 -15.51 -21.46
C GLN A 113 -2.40 -14.54 -22.44
N PHE A 114 -3.66 -14.77 -22.82
CA PHE A 114 -4.41 -13.86 -23.69
C PHE A 114 -4.50 -12.45 -23.08
N LEU A 115 -4.88 -12.34 -21.81
CA LEU A 115 -4.98 -11.06 -21.10
C LEU A 115 -3.62 -10.38 -20.92
N PHE A 116 -2.56 -11.17 -20.75
CA PHE A 116 -1.20 -10.66 -20.73
C PHE A 116 -0.83 -10.01 -22.09
N GLU A 117 -1.10 -10.66 -23.21
CA GLU A 117 -0.83 -10.09 -24.54
C GLU A 117 -1.70 -8.85 -24.85
N VAL A 118 -2.97 -8.86 -24.42
CA VAL A 118 -3.86 -7.68 -24.50
C VAL A 118 -3.29 -6.51 -23.68
N SER A 119 -2.81 -6.79 -22.47
CA SER A 119 -2.19 -5.81 -21.57
C SER A 119 -0.89 -5.26 -22.15
N ARG A 120 -0.05 -6.13 -22.75
CA ARG A 120 1.19 -5.76 -23.42
C ARG A 120 0.94 -4.85 -24.61
N SER A 121 0.01 -5.23 -25.49
CA SER A 121 -0.41 -4.40 -26.62
C SER A 121 -0.95 -3.03 -26.17
N LEU A 122 -1.65 -2.98 -25.04
CA LEU A 122 -2.12 -1.72 -24.45
C LEU A 122 -0.95 -0.86 -23.93
N HIS A 123 0.00 -1.46 -23.21
CA HIS A 123 1.19 -0.80 -22.70
C HIS A 123 2.09 -0.26 -23.83
N ASP A 124 2.40 -1.07 -24.84
CA ASP A 124 3.22 -0.68 -25.99
C ASP A 124 2.59 0.52 -26.75
N SER A 125 1.25 0.58 -26.80
CA SER A 125 0.54 1.71 -27.45
C SER A 125 0.66 3.03 -26.67
N ILE A 126 0.84 2.96 -25.35
CA ILE A 126 1.02 4.14 -24.48
C ILE A 126 2.44 4.68 -24.63
N ASP A 127 3.43 3.79 -24.65
CA ASP A 127 4.84 4.16 -24.80
C ASP A 127 5.10 4.92 -26.11
N LEU A 128 4.35 4.59 -27.17
CA LEU A 128 4.42 5.28 -28.46
C LEU A 128 3.65 6.61 -28.52
N SER A 129 2.65 6.85 -27.65
CA SER A 129 1.68 7.93 -27.85
C SER A 129 1.89 9.18 -27.00
N ASN A 130 2.72 9.15 -25.94
CA ASN A 130 3.16 10.31 -25.14
C ASN A 130 2.11 11.41 -24.84
N ILE A 131 0.81 11.08 -24.79
CA ILE A 131 -0.30 12.04 -24.68
C ILE A 131 -1.37 11.52 -23.70
N LYS A 132 -1.65 12.35 -22.67
CA LYS A 132 -2.73 12.35 -21.66
C LYS A 132 -2.60 11.37 -20.49
N ASP A 133 -2.14 11.90 -19.36
CA ASP A 133 -2.09 11.28 -18.02
C ASP A 133 -3.33 10.45 -17.63
N LYS A 134 -4.54 10.84 -18.06
CA LYS A 134 -5.79 10.14 -17.73
C LYS A 134 -5.92 8.77 -18.38
N GLU A 135 -5.47 8.60 -19.62
CA GLU A 135 -5.56 7.31 -20.34
C GLU A 135 -4.45 6.36 -19.86
N ASN A 136 -3.29 6.90 -19.51
CA ASN A 136 -2.19 6.17 -18.87
C ASN A 136 -2.63 5.59 -17.53
N ASN A 137 -3.27 6.40 -16.68
CA ASN A 137 -3.76 5.96 -15.38
C ASN A 137 -4.85 4.88 -15.48
N ARG A 138 -5.77 4.99 -16.45
CA ARG A 138 -6.82 3.98 -16.65
C ARG A 138 -6.23 2.63 -17.08
N SER A 139 -5.24 2.65 -17.96
CA SER A 139 -4.60 1.42 -18.46
C SER A 139 -3.77 0.75 -17.37
N ALA A 140 -2.96 1.53 -16.64
CA ALA A 140 -2.20 1.03 -15.49
C ALA A 140 -3.13 0.38 -14.46
N HIS A 141 -4.28 0.99 -14.17
CA HIS A 141 -5.25 0.44 -13.24
C HIS A 141 -5.86 -0.89 -13.72
N LEU A 142 -6.27 -0.97 -14.99
CA LEU A 142 -6.85 -2.20 -15.54
C LEU A 142 -5.84 -3.35 -15.56
N ILE A 143 -4.60 -3.06 -15.94
CA ILE A 143 -3.51 -4.05 -15.97
C ILE A 143 -3.18 -4.50 -14.54
N SER A 144 -3.06 -3.57 -13.60
CA SER A 144 -2.83 -3.86 -12.17
C SER A 144 -3.94 -4.73 -11.60
N ARG A 145 -5.21 -4.39 -11.89
CA ARG A 145 -6.35 -5.18 -11.43
C ARG A 145 -6.37 -6.58 -12.04
N PHE A 146 -6.03 -6.74 -13.32
CA PHE A 146 -5.86 -8.04 -13.96
C PHE A 146 -4.79 -8.87 -13.24
N ILE A 147 -3.58 -8.32 -13.03
CA ILE A 147 -2.48 -9.01 -12.35
C ILE A 147 -2.90 -9.47 -10.95
N HIS A 148 -3.55 -8.61 -10.19
CA HIS A 148 -4.07 -8.94 -8.86
C HIS A 148 -5.11 -10.09 -8.87
N MET A 149 -5.86 -10.26 -9.96
CA MET A 149 -6.88 -11.30 -10.07
C MET A 149 -6.34 -12.66 -10.50
N VAL A 150 -5.11 -12.72 -11.00
CA VAL A 150 -4.51 -13.99 -11.43
C VAL A 150 -4.30 -14.88 -10.21
N ASP A 151 -4.73 -16.13 -10.33
CA ASP A 151 -4.60 -17.14 -9.28
C ASP A 151 -4.23 -18.49 -9.88
N TYR A 152 -2.96 -18.84 -9.80
CA TYR A 152 -2.45 -20.16 -10.21
C TYR A 152 -2.75 -21.28 -9.20
N GLY A 153 -3.53 -21.02 -8.15
CA GLY A 153 -3.88 -22.02 -7.15
C GLY A 153 -2.64 -22.50 -6.39
N SER A 154 -2.36 -23.80 -6.45
CA SER A 154 -1.22 -24.42 -5.78
C SER A 154 0.13 -24.20 -6.49
N GLU A 155 0.14 -23.77 -7.75
CA GLU A 155 1.37 -23.57 -8.55
C GLU A 155 2.07 -22.25 -8.20
N CYS A 156 2.55 -22.12 -6.97
CA CYS A 156 3.11 -20.86 -6.44
C CYS A 156 4.34 -20.37 -7.22
N GLU A 157 5.22 -21.27 -7.67
CA GLU A 157 6.39 -20.92 -8.51
C GLU A 157 5.98 -20.32 -9.85
N ARG A 158 4.94 -20.88 -10.48
CA ARG A 158 4.40 -20.36 -11.74
C ARG A 158 3.77 -19.00 -11.54
N HIS A 159 3.10 -18.77 -10.41
CA HIS A 159 2.58 -17.47 -10.04
C HIS A 159 3.73 -16.45 -9.88
N LEU A 160 4.77 -16.79 -9.13
CA LEU A 160 5.92 -15.89 -8.96
C LEU A 160 6.61 -15.57 -10.30
N ALA A 161 6.78 -16.57 -11.17
CA ALA A 161 7.32 -16.38 -12.51
C ALA A 161 6.46 -15.41 -13.36
N PHE A 162 5.14 -15.52 -13.26
CA PHE A 162 4.20 -14.58 -13.88
C PHE A 162 4.38 -13.15 -13.33
N LEU A 163 4.52 -12.97 -12.02
CA LEU A 163 4.76 -11.65 -11.42
C LEU A 163 6.08 -11.03 -11.90
N VAL A 164 7.15 -11.83 -11.99
CA VAL A 164 8.44 -11.40 -12.53
C VAL A 164 8.32 -11.00 -14.01
N GLN A 165 7.56 -11.76 -14.79
CA GLN A 165 7.26 -11.43 -16.18
C GLN A 165 6.48 -10.11 -16.29
N CYS A 166 5.46 -9.90 -15.46
CA CYS A 166 4.70 -8.65 -15.40
C CYS A 166 5.58 -7.46 -15.02
N ARG A 167 6.47 -7.61 -14.04
CA ARG A 167 7.45 -6.58 -13.67
C ARG A 167 8.33 -6.18 -14.86
N GLY A 168 8.81 -7.16 -15.61
CA GLY A 168 9.64 -6.93 -16.80
C GLY A 168 8.88 -6.25 -17.93
N ALA A 169 7.66 -6.71 -18.22
CA ALA A 169 6.85 -6.20 -19.33
C ALA A 169 6.26 -4.81 -19.05
N PHE A 170 5.86 -4.53 -17.80
CA PHE A 170 5.14 -3.30 -17.43
C PHE A 170 5.97 -2.38 -16.53
N GLY A 171 7.30 -2.47 -16.62
CA GLY A 171 8.25 -1.80 -15.72
C GLY A 171 8.19 -0.27 -15.70
N SER A 172 7.49 0.39 -16.62
CA SER A 172 7.26 1.84 -16.58
C SER A 172 6.05 2.25 -15.72
N MET A 173 5.14 1.32 -15.37
CA MET A 173 3.92 1.60 -14.62
C MET A 173 4.12 1.40 -13.11
N SER A 174 4.01 2.47 -12.32
CA SER A 174 4.18 2.40 -10.86
C SER A 174 3.11 1.54 -10.16
N GLU A 175 1.85 1.65 -10.56
CA GLU A 175 0.74 0.88 -9.97
C GLU A 175 0.92 -0.63 -10.18
N VAL A 176 1.49 -1.02 -11.32
CA VAL A 176 1.81 -2.43 -11.60
C VAL A 176 2.94 -2.92 -10.70
N LYS A 177 3.99 -2.11 -10.48
CA LYS A 177 5.08 -2.44 -9.54
C LYS A 177 4.56 -2.64 -8.12
N GLU A 178 3.70 -1.74 -7.64
CA GLU A 178 3.04 -1.85 -6.33
C GLU A 178 2.23 -3.16 -6.24
N THR A 179 1.44 -3.45 -7.28
CA THR A 179 0.65 -4.70 -7.36
C THR A 179 1.53 -5.95 -7.34
N VAL A 180 2.66 -5.94 -8.05
CA VAL A 180 3.62 -7.05 -8.05
C VAL A 180 4.18 -7.28 -6.64
N VAL A 181 4.56 -6.21 -5.93
CA VAL A 181 5.07 -6.32 -4.55
C VAL A 181 3.99 -6.90 -3.62
N HIS A 182 2.78 -6.35 -3.61
CA HIS A 182 1.71 -6.87 -2.76
C HIS A 182 1.34 -8.32 -3.09
N SER A 183 1.30 -8.68 -4.38
CA SER A 183 1.00 -10.05 -4.81
C SER A 183 2.11 -11.02 -4.44
N SER A 184 3.38 -10.59 -4.52
CA SER A 184 4.54 -11.37 -4.09
C SER A 184 4.54 -11.59 -2.57
N ASN A 185 4.24 -10.55 -1.79
CA ASN A 185 4.10 -10.64 -0.34
C ASN A 185 2.95 -11.58 0.05
N LEU A 186 1.82 -11.52 -0.66
CA LEU A 186 0.70 -12.44 -0.45
C LEU A 186 1.09 -13.90 -0.77
N LEU A 187 1.85 -14.14 -1.83
CA LEU A 187 2.37 -15.47 -2.15
C LEU A 187 3.30 -16.00 -1.05
N ALA A 188 4.17 -15.15 -0.50
CA ALA A 188 5.01 -15.50 0.63
C ALA A 188 4.18 -15.92 1.85
N ILE A 189 3.18 -15.14 2.23
CA ILE A 189 2.28 -15.46 3.36
C ILE A 189 1.54 -16.78 3.11
N LYS A 190 0.96 -16.99 1.92
CA LYS A 190 0.22 -18.22 1.57
C LYS A 190 1.12 -19.47 1.57
N SER A 191 2.40 -19.29 1.29
CA SER A 191 3.37 -20.39 1.17
C SER A 191 4.07 -20.70 2.48
N ARG A 192 3.69 -20.03 3.58
CA ARG A 192 4.26 -20.25 4.91
C ARG A 192 3.91 -21.66 5.41
N ARG A 193 4.88 -22.57 5.31
CA ARG A 193 4.95 -23.89 5.97
C ARG A 193 6.37 -24.08 6.46
N ASN A 194 6.55 -24.92 7.48
CA ASN A 194 7.86 -25.14 8.12
C ASN A 194 8.81 -26.04 7.29
N ASP A 195 8.52 -26.28 6.01
CA ASP A 195 9.35 -27.09 5.11
C ASP A 195 10.43 -26.23 4.44
N ILE A 196 11.66 -26.75 4.30
CA ILE A 196 12.82 -26.03 3.75
C ILE A 196 12.55 -25.46 2.34
N SER A 197 11.82 -26.20 1.49
CA SER A 197 11.45 -25.74 0.15
C SER A 197 10.53 -24.53 0.18
N CYS A 198 9.64 -24.44 1.17
CA CYS A 198 8.78 -23.28 1.39
C CYS A 198 9.61 -22.06 1.81
N VAL A 199 10.64 -22.21 2.63
CA VAL A 199 11.54 -21.11 3.02
C VAL A 199 12.30 -20.53 1.82
N ILE A 200 12.83 -21.37 0.94
CA ILE A 200 13.52 -20.92 -0.28
C ILE A 200 12.56 -20.14 -1.20
N PHE A 201 11.34 -20.65 -1.35
CA PHE A 201 10.31 -19.96 -2.14
C PHE A 201 9.94 -18.60 -1.53
N VAL A 202 9.70 -18.54 -0.21
CA VAL A 202 9.41 -17.28 0.49
C VAL A 202 10.55 -16.27 0.32
N LYS A 203 11.82 -16.70 0.46
CA LYS A 203 12.97 -15.84 0.17
C LYS A 203 12.95 -15.29 -1.26
N SER A 204 12.53 -16.10 -2.23
CA SER A 204 12.40 -15.67 -3.63
C SER A 204 11.29 -14.64 -3.83
N CYS A 205 10.16 -14.77 -3.14
CA CYS A 205 9.10 -13.77 -3.11
C CYS A 205 9.59 -12.44 -2.50
N ILE A 206 10.26 -12.50 -1.34
CA ILE A 206 10.82 -11.31 -0.69
C ILE A 206 11.86 -10.63 -1.58
N ALA A 207 12.78 -11.38 -2.19
CA ALA A 207 13.76 -10.84 -3.12
C ALA A 207 13.07 -10.20 -4.35
N CYS A 208 11.97 -10.76 -4.85
CA CYS A 208 11.19 -10.15 -5.92
C CYS A 208 10.63 -8.79 -5.51
N SER A 209 10.09 -8.66 -4.29
CA SER A 209 9.64 -7.40 -3.72
C SER A 209 10.80 -6.41 -3.56
N GLU A 210 11.89 -6.84 -2.93
CA GLU A 210 13.06 -6.02 -2.61
C GLU A 210 13.71 -5.38 -3.85
N VAL A 211 13.84 -6.11 -4.96
CA VAL A 211 14.39 -5.54 -6.20
C VAL A 211 13.37 -4.67 -6.97
N THR A 212 12.08 -4.78 -6.65
CA THR A 212 11.02 -4.03 -7.34
C THR A 212 10.78 -2.68 -6.68
N ILE A 213 10.78 -2.62 -5.34
CA ILE A 213 10.46 -1.42 -4.56
C ILE A 213 11.33 -0.19 -4.95
N PRO A 214 12.67 -0.28 -5.07
CA PRO A 214 13.50 0.88 -5.44
C PRO A 214 13.13 1.55 -6.77
N SER A 215 12.47 0.81 -7.67
CA SER A 215 12.06 1.31 -8.99
C SER A 215 10.74 2.10 -8.97
N ILE A 216 10.07 2.20 -7.81
CA ILE A 216 8.82 2.95 -7.63
C ILE A 216 9.18 4.42 -7.34
N PRO A 217 8.64 5.41 -8.06
CA PRO A 217 9.08 6.81 -7.91
C PRO A 217 8.82 7.48 -6.55
N SER A 218 7.75 7.11 -5.83
CA SER A 218 7.38 7.77 -4.57
C SER A 218 8.03 7.09 -3.36
N HIS A 219 8.80 7.86 -2.59
CA HIS A 219 9.47 7.37 -1.37
C HIS A 219 8.48 7.01 -0.27
N LEU A 220 7.34 7.71 -0.19
CA LEU A 220 6.26 7.35 0.74
C LEU A 220 5.74 5.94 0.47
N LYS A 221 5.51 5.62 -0.81
CA LYS A 221 5.07 4.28 -1.22
C LYS A 221 6.15 3.24 -0.97
N GLN A 222 7.40 3.56 -1.29
CA GLN A 222 8.53 2.68 -1.00
C GLN A 222 8.63 2.38 0.50
N LEU A 223 8.54 3.40 1.36
CA LEU A 223 8.56 3.25 2.82
C LEU A 223 7.50 2.26 3.28
N ASN A 224 6.24 2.45 2.87
CA ASN A 224 5.17 1.53 3.26
C ASN A 224 5.39 0.10 2.75
N LEU A 225 5.81 -0.05 1.49
CA LEU A 225 6.06 -1.37 0.89
C LEU A 225 7.24 -2.10 1.54
N TYR A 226 8.31 -1.38 1.92
CA TYR A 226 9.41 -1.97 2.67
C TYR A 226 8.94 -2.48 4.04
N LEU A 227 8.14 -1.69 4.77
CA LEU A 227 7.61 -2.10 6.07
C LEU A 227 6.66 -3.30 5.97
N GLU A 228 5.77 -3.32 4.97
CA GLU A 228 4.92 -4.50 4.70
C GLU A 228 5.74 -5.75 4.34
N THR A 229 6.80 -5.58 3.55
CA THR A 229 7.66 -6.70 3.14
C THR A 229 8.51 -7.20 4.32
N ALA A 230 8.96 -6.30 5.19
CA ALA A 230 9.68 -6.64 6.43
C ALA A 230 8.78 -7.44 7.38
N GLU A 231 7.53 -7.01 7.55
CA GLU A 231 6.53 -7.73 8.33
C GLU A 231 6.30 -9.16 7.78
N VAL A 232 6.17 -9.31 6.47
CA VAL A 232 6.05 -10.64 5.82
C VAL A 232 7.31 -11.49 6.06
N ALA A 233 8.51 -10.89 6.00
CA ALA A 233 9.76 -11.58 6.27
C ALA A 233 9.83 -12.08 7.72
N LEU A 234 9.46 -11.25 8.72
CA LEU A 234 9.36 -11.66 10.12
C LEU A 234 8.37 -12.81 10.32
N MET A 235 7.19 -12.71 9.70
CA MET A 235 6.17 -13.77 9.75
C MET A 235 6.64 -15.10 9.17
N ALA A 236 7.73 -15.11 8.39
CA ALA A 236 8.34 -16.28 7.79
C ALA A 236 9.68 -16.69 8.44
N GLY A 237 10.04 -16.12 9.59
CA GLY A 237 11.30 -16.45 10.28
C GLY A 237 12.54 -15.79 9.67
N LEU A 238 12.39 -14.86 8.74
CA LEU A 238 13.49 -14.23 8.00
C LEU A 238 13.92 -12.90 8.64
N VAL A 239 14.56 -12.99 9.81
CA VAL A 239 15.01 -11.81 10.59
C VAL A 239 16.00 -10.94 9.79
N SER A 240 17.09 -11.53 9.29
CA SER A 240 18.10 -10.76 8.55
C SER A 240 17.55 -10.05 7.28
N PRO A 241 16.71 -10.69 6.44
CA PRO A 241 16.01 -9.98 5.37
C PRO A 241 15.09 -8.86 5.87
N SER A 242 14.38 -9.07 6.98
CA SER A 242 13.57 -8.02 7.60
C SER A 242 14.43 -6.81 7.99
N ASP A 243 15.59 -7.02 8.62
CA ASP A 243 16.49 -5.94 9.04
C ASP A 243 16.97 -5.11 7.84
N GLY A 244 17.34 -5.77 6.73
CA GLY A 244 17.72 -5.09 5.48
C GLY A 244 16.60 -4.26 4.86
N LEU A 245 15.36 -4.75 4.94
CA LEU A 245 14.17 -4.03 4.49
C LEU A 245 13.84 -2.84 5.39
N VAL A 246 14.01 -2.97 6.70
CA VAL A 246 13.84 -1.88 7.68
C VAL A 246 14.90 -0.79 7.49
N ASP A 247 16.15 -1.17 7.24
CA ASP A 247 17.21 -0.24 6.86
C ASP A 247 16.87 0.53 5.58
N SER A 248 16.30 -0.17 4.60
CA SER A 248 15.83 0.45 3.35
C SER A 248 14.65 1.39 3.58
N ALA A 249 13.71 1.03 4.46
CA ALA A 249 12.62 1.89 4.91
C ALA A 249 13.15 3.18 5.57
N LEU A 250 14.15 3.08 6.45
CA LEU A 250 14.80 4.25 7.08
C LEU A 250 15.48 5.15 6.04
N ARG A 251 16.17 4.57 5.05
CA ARG A 251 16.76 5.36 3.94
C ARG A 251 15.68 6.08 3.11
N CYS A 252 14.54 5.43 2.85
CA CYS A 252 13.41 6.08 2.18
C CYS A 252 12.84 7.22 3.01
N LEU A 253 12.66 7.03 4.32
CA LEU A 253 12.17 8.06 5.25
C LEU A 253 13.05 9.32 5.21
N ASN A 254 14.37 9.14 5.18
CA ASN A 254 15.32 10.26 5.08
C ASN A 254 15.25 11.02 3.74
N ASN A 255 14.72 10.40 2.69
CA ASN A 255 14.69 10.95 1.33
C ASN A 255 13.31 11.48 0.90
N VAL A 256 12.27 11.39 1.75
CA VAL A 256 10.91 11.86 1.43
C VAL A 256 10.91 13.32 0.95
N ASP A 257 11.81 14.13 1.49
CA ASP A 257 11.86 15.59 1.28
C ASP A 257 12.60 15.99 0.02
N LEU A 258 13.68 15.26 -0.28
CA LEU A 258 14.71 15.72 -1.20
C LEU A 258 14.27 15.61 -2.66
N LEU A 259 13.25 14.78 -2.95
CA LEU A 259 12.94 14.38 -4.33
C LEU A 259 11.48 14.66 -4.75
N GLU A 260 10.54 14.88 -3.82
CA GLU A 260 9.14 15.23 -4.15
C GLU A 260 8.91 16.73 -4.43
N GLY A 261 10.00 17.52 -4.53
CA GLY A 261 9.98 18.88 -5.05
C GLY A 261 9.28 19.88 -4.14
N SER A 262 9.85 20.14 -2.95
CA SER A 262 9.49 21.20 -1.97
C SER A 262 8.01 21.33 -1.56
N ARG A 263 7.13 20.45 -2.04
CA ARG A 263 5.71 20.43 -1.70
C ARG A 263 5.53 19.37 -0.64
N MET A 264 4.79 19.73 0.40
CA MET A 264 4.31 18.79 1.42
C MET A 264 3.82 17.50 0.76
N PRO A 265 4.08 16.31 1.34
CA PRO A 265 3.53 15.07 0.83
C PRO A 265 2.03 15.23 0.58
N LYS A 266 1.55 14.78 -0.58
CA LYS A 266 0.13 14.92 -0.95
C LYS A 266 -0.80 14.18 0.01
N ASP A 267 -0.27 13.18 0.71
CA ASP A 267 -0.98 12.32 1.67
C ASP A 267 -0.30 12.39 3.05
N ILE A 268 -0.56 13.48 3.75
CA ILE A 268 -0.03 13.75 5.08
C ILE A 268 -0.52 12.71 6.09
N ASP A 269 -1.81 12.38 6.04
CA ASP A 269 -2.45 11.43 6.95
C ASP A 269 -1.91 10.01 6.71
N GLY A 270 -1.75 9.61 5.44
CA GLY A 270 -1.13 8.35 5.07
C GLY A 270 0.31 8.23 5.57
N PHE A 271 1.14 9.27 5.40
CA PHE A 271 2.51 9.26 5.94
C PHE A 271 2.55 9.12 7.45
N GLN A 272 1.72 9.87 8.18
CA GLN A 272 1.63 9.76 9.63
C GLN A 272 1.21 8.34 10.05
N SER A 273 0.24 7.73 9.35
CA SER A 273 -0.19 6.36 9.62
C SER A 273 0.93 5.34 9.39
N VAL A 274 1.73 5.50 8.34
CA VAL A 274 2.89 4.64 8.04
C VAL A 274 3.95 4.74 9.14
N LEU A 275 4.23 5.95 9.66
CA LEU A 275 5.17 6.12 10.77
C LEU A 275 4.67 5.48 12.07
N CYS A 276 3.38 5.61 12.39
CA CYS A 276 2.81 4.90 13.54
C CYS A 276 2.85 3.38 13.34
N LYS A 277 2.58 2.88 12.13
CA LYS A 277 2.76 1.45 11.79
C LYS A 277 4.22 1.02 12.01
N PHE A 278 5.19 1.84 11.62
CA PHE A 278 6.59 1.53 11.85
C PHE A 278 6.91 1.41 13.34
N CYS A 279 6.38 2.32 14.18
CA CYS A 279 6.51 2.24 15.63
C CYS A 279 5.97 0.89 16.18
N SER A 280 4.79 0.46 15.72
CA SER A 280 4.27 -0.86 16.10
C SER A 280 5.16 -2.01 15.62
N LEU A 281 5.69 -1.96 14.40
CA LEU A 281 6.53 -3.02 13.87
C LEU A 281 7.85 -3.18 14.66
N ILE A 282 8.40 -2.09 15.21
CA ILE A 282 9.63 -2.10 16.02
C ILE A 282 9.53 -3.05 17.22
N VAL A 283 8.33 -3.21 17.81
CA VAL A 283 8.13 -4.15 18.94
C VAL A 283 8.44 -5.59 18.54
N MET A 284 8.13 -5.97 17.30
CA MET A 284 8.31 -7.33 16.78
C MET A 284 9.70 -7.60 16.21
N ILE A 285 10.46 -6.54 15.88
CA ILE A 285 11.78 -6.69 15.28
C ILE A 285 12.78 -7.03 16.39
N PRO A 286 13.49 -8.17 16.31
CA PRO A 286 14.58 -8.50 17.21
C PRO A 286 15.63 -7.38 17.24
N GLY A 287 15.99 -6.92 18.45
CA GLY A 287 17.02 -5.91 18.64
C GLY A 287 18.41 -6.45 18.28
N ASP A 288 19.25 -5.57 17.77
CA ASP A 288 20.67 -5.86 17.54
C ASP A 288 21.39 -5.97 18.88
N ILE A 289 22.00 -7.13 19.16
CA ILE A 289 22.71 -7.40 20.42
C ILE A 289 23.92 -6.48 20.60
N GLU A 290 24.57 -6.06 19.51
CA GLU A 290 25.74 -5.19 19.55
C GLU A 290 25.36 -3.70 19.63
N ARG A 291 24.29 -3.29 18.95
CA ARG A 291 23.87 -1.87 18.88
C ARG A 291 22.81 -1.49 19.90
N GLY A 292 22.18 -2.46 20.54
CA GLY A 292 21.07 -2.27 21.47
C GLY A 292 19.70 -2.19 20.77
N VAL A 293 18.65 -2.38 21.58
CA VAL A 293 17.26 -2.39 21.13
C VAL A 293 16.82 -1.03 20.59
N THR A 294 17.45 0.06 21.04
CA THR A 294 17.02 1.41 20.65
C THR A 294 17.65 1.89 19.34
N SER A 295 18.48 1.06 18.68
CA SER A 295 19.16 1.43 17.43
C SER A 295 18.21 1.92 16.32
N ILE A 296 17.17 1.15 16.00
CA ILE A 296 16.14 1.50 15.01
C ILE A 296 15.35 2.76 15.42
N PRO A 297 14.73 2.83 16.62
CA PRO A 297 13.96 4.02 17.01
C PRO A 297 14.83 5.27 17.17
N ARG A 298 16.12 5.15 17.55
CA ARG A 298 17.07 6.29 17.56
C ARG A 298 17.31 6.83 16.16
N ASN A 299 17.52 5.95 15.19
CA ASN A 299 17.72 6.36 13.80
C ASN A 299 16.45 7.03 13.25
N MET A 300 15.28 6.42 13.48
CA MET A 300 13.99 7.00 13.13
C MET A 300 13.80 8.39 13.76
N PHE A 301 14.02 8.53 15.06
CA PHE A 301 13.91 9.82 15.77
C PHE A 301 14.87 10.88 15.22
N SER A 302 16.12 10.50 14.92
CA SER A 302 17.12 11.40 14.33
C SER A 302 16.65 11.92 12.98
N ILE A 303 16.12 11.04 12.11
CA ILE A 303 15.59 11.43 10.81
C ILE A 303 14.39 12.36 11.00
N LEU A 304 13.40 11.98 11.82
CA LEU A 304 12.22 12.81 12.10
C LEU A 304 12.57 14.20 12.66
N SER A 305 13.65 14.29 13.43
CA SER A 305 14.14 15.57 13.97
C SER A 305 14.76 16.47 12.90
N SER A 306 15.27 15.89 11.81
CA SER A 306 15.82 16.62 10.67
C SER A 306 14.78 17.06 9.63
N LEU A 307 13.57 16.47 9.64
CA LEU A 307 12.49 16.77 8.70
C LEU A 307 11.84 18.14 8.98
N SER A 308 12.38 19.19 8.36
CA SER A 308 11.94 20.58 8.59
C SER A 308 10.48 20.90 8.22
N TRP A 309 9.87 20.13 7.31
CA TRP A 309 8.48 20.35 6.85
C TRP A 309 7.45 19.63 7.73
N MET A 310 7.87 18.72 8.61
CA MET A 310 6.95 17.92 9.41
C MET A 310 6.23 18.82 10.41
N LEU A 311 4.89 18.85 10.32
CA LEU A 311 4.09 19.70 11.21
C LEU A 311 4.21 19.25 12.67
N PRO A 312 4.19 20.17 13.65
CA PRO A 312 4.24 19.81 15.07
C PRO A 312 3.17 18.80 15.46
N SER A 313 1.94 18.97 14.95
CA SER A 313 0.83 18.03 15.17
C SER A 313 1.10 16.60 14.69
N MET A 314 1.82 16.42 13.58
CA MET A 314 2.23 15.09 13.10
C MET A 314 3.34 14.52 13.98
N LYS A 315 4.34 15.36 14.29
CA LYS A 315 5.51 14.96 15.05
C LYS A 315 5.13 14.52 16.46
N VAL A 316 4.26 15.27 17.14
CA VAL A 316 3.70 14.89 18.45
C VAL A 316 3.07 13.50 18.41
N LYS A 317 2.23 13.19 17.41
CA LYS A 317 1.59 11.87 17.32
C LYS A 317 2.60 10.73 17.13
N VAL A 318 3.64 10.93 16.32
CA VAL A 318 4.69 9.92 16.12
C VAL A 318 5.55 9.77 17.37
N LEU A 319 5.87 10.86 18.06
CA LEU A 319 6.59 10.82 19.35
C LEU A 319 5.75 10.10 20.43
N CYS A 320 4.44 10.34 20.49
CA CYS A 320 3.54 9.56 21.36
C CYS A 320 3.54 8.08 21.00
N ALA A 321 3.53 7.72 19.70
CA ALA A 321 3.62 6.34 19.26
C ALA A 321 4.97 5.69 19.65
N LEU A 322 6.08 6.43 19.59
CA LEU A 322 7.38 5.97 20.07
C LEU A 322 7.36 5.74 21.59
N ILE A 323 6.77 6.64 22.39
CA ILE A 323 6.63 6.42 23.84
C ILE A 323 5.85 5.13 24.13
N LEU A 324 4.72 4.91 23.45
CA LEU A 324 3.93 3.68 23.58
C LEU A 324 4.70 2.43 23.13
N THR A 325 5.57 2.57 22.12
CA THR A 325 6.47 1.49 21.67
C THR A 325 7.47 1.13 22.74
N PHE A 326 8.03 2.13 23.43
CA PHE A 326 8.99 1.91 24.51
C PHE A 326 8.33 1.27 25.73
N ALA A 327 7.08 1.64 26.02
CA ALA A 327 6.27 0.94 27.01
C ALA A 327 6.00 -0.51 26.62
N ALA A 328 5.66 -0.77 25.35
CA ALA A 328 5.48 -2.15 24.88
C ALA A 328 6.77 -2.97 25.01
N LEU A 329 7.94 -2.38 24.73
CA LEU A 329 9.25 -3.03 24.83
C LEU A 329 9.71 -3.28 26.27
N SER A 330 9.29 -2.47 27.23
CA SER A 330 9.66 -2.64 28.65
C SER A 330 8.86 -3.71 29.37
N GLN A 331 7.82 -4.26 28.75
CA GLN A 331 6.99 -5.28 29.38
C GLN A 331 7.76 -6.59 29.55
N ASN A 332 7.54 -7.27 30.68
CA ASN A 332 8.13 -8.57 30.95
C ASN A 332 7.76 -9.64 29.90
N ASN A 333 6.57 -9.50 29.29
CA ASN A 333 6.16 -10.26 28.12
C ASN A 333 5.59 -9.25 27.12
N LEU A 334 6.07 -9.27 25.88
CA LEU A 334 5.59 -8.32 24.87
C LEU A 334 4.10 -8.55 24.57
N LEU A 335 3.39 -7.45 24.26
CA LEU A 335 1.96 -7.46 23.91
C LEU A 335 1.66 -8.32 22.68
N TYR A 336 2.62 -8.42 21.76
CA TYR A 336 2.54 -9.19 20.53
C TYR A 336 3.94 -9.57 20.05
N HIS A 337 4.01 -10.73 19.41
CA HIS A 337 5.25 -11.33 18.89
C HIS A 337 5.08 -11.69 17.41
N SER A 338 6.19 -11.94 16.73
CA SER A 338 6.13 -12.61 15.43
C SER A 338 5.42 -13.96 15.57
N ILE A 339 4.61 -14.29 14.57
CA ILE A 339 3.85 -15.56 14.55
C ILE A 339 4.79 -16.77 14.39
N HIS A 340 6.01 -16.56 13.90
CA HIS A 340 6.95 -17.64 13.63
C HIS A 340 7.78 -17.98 14.88
N ASP A 341 7.74 -19.22 15.34
CA ASP A 341 8.34 -19.68 16.60
C ASP A 341 9.85 -19.43 16.72
N GLU A 342 10.57 -19.40 15.60
CA GLU A 342 12.02 -19.13 15.58
C GLU A 342 12.38 -17.65 15.74
N VAL A 343 11.42 -16.73 15.65
CA VAL A 343 11.66 -15.29 15.84
C VAL A 343 11.46 -14.95 17.30
N MET A 344 12.57 -14.87 18.03
CA MET A 344 12.57 -14.51 19.45
C MET A 344 12.21 -13.03 19.63
N GLY A 345 11.27 -12.75 20.53
CA GLY A 345 10.93 -11.39 20.95
C GLY A 345 12.02 -10.75 21.81
N ASN A 346 11.98 -9.42 21.91
CA ASN A 346 12.94 -8.65 22.70
C ASN A 346 12.87 -8.94 24.21
N ASP A 347 11.68 -9.25 24.72
CA ASP A 347 11.47 -9.75 26.10
C ASP A 347 12.26 -11.02 26.41
N SER A 348 12.42 -11.89 25.40
CA SER A 348 13.19 -13.12 25.51
C SER A 348 14.67 -12.93 25.22
N LEU A 349 15.01 -12.12 24.20
CA LEU A 349 16.40 -11.87 23.78
C LEU A 349 17.20 -11.12 24.83
N PHE A 350 16.59 -10.12 25.47
CA PHE A 350 17.22 -9.28 26.49
C PHE A 350 16.79 -9.65 27.91
N TYR A 351 16.27 -10.87 28.10
CA TYR A 351 15.80 -11.33 29.40
C TYR A 351 16.90 -11.21 30.47
N GLY A 352 16.62 -10.44 31.52
CA GLY A 352 17.54 -10.23 32.63
C GLY A 352 18.69 -9.26 32.36
N ASP A 353 18.74 -8.62 31.19
CA ASP A 353 19.72 -7.58 30.88
C ASP A 353 19.31 -6.23 31.50
N GLN A 354 20.06 -5.77 32.49
CA GLN A 354 19.81 -4.47 33.13
C GLN A 354 20.12 -3.30 32.19
N GLN A 355 21.02 -3.47 31.22
CA GLN A 355 21.37 -2.41 30.26
C GLN A 355 20.21 -2.12 29.32
N TYR A 356 19.42 -3.14 28.96
CA TYR A 356 18.23 -3.01 28.13
C TYR A 356 17.23 -1.97 28.69
N MET A 357 16.84 -2.13 29.95
CA MET A 357 15.89 -1.21 30.60
C MET A 357 16.48 0.18 30.77
N GLN A 358 17.77 0.29 31.10
CA GLN A 358 18.46 1.58 31.19
C GLN A 358 18.51 2.29 29.84
N GLU A 359 18.73 1.56 28.74
CA GLU A 359 18.74 2.08 27.38
C GLU A 359 17.36 2.63 27.00
N LEU A 360 16.28 1.87 27.25
CA LEU A 360 14.90 2.28 27.00
C LEU A 360 14.53 3.55 27.79
N LEU A 361 14.84 3.58 29.09
CA LEU A 361 14.58 4.73 29.95
C LEU A 361 15.36 5.96 29.49
N SER A 362 16.67 5.81 29.26
CA SER A 362 17.52 6.93 28.84
C SER A 362 17.01 7.60 27.56
N PHE A 363 16.52 6.83 26.60
CA PHE A 363 16.01 7.38 25.35
C PHE A 363 14.58 7.89 25.46
N SER A 364 13.77 7.29 26.33
CA SER A 364 12.44 7.81 26.66
C SER A 364 12.50 9.25 27.17
N ALA A 365 13.51 9.59 27.99
CA ALA A 365 13.74 10.98 28.42
C ALA A 365 13.95 11.95 27.24
N VAL A 366 14.72 11.53 26.22
CA VAL A 366 14.99 12.34 25.03
C VAL A 366 13.72 12.55 24.21
N ILE A 367 12.92 11.49 24.04
CA ILE A 367 11.63 11.56 23.33
C ILE A 367 10.66 12.49 24.07
N LEU A 368 10.57 12.37 25.39
CA LEU A 368 9.72 13.22 26.24
C LEU A 368 10.11 14.70 26.15
N GLN A 369 11.40 15.02 26.20
CA GLN A 369 11.85 16.40 26.04
C GLN A 369 11.48 16.94 24.66
N SER A 370 11.72 16.17 23.60
CA SER A 370 11.36 16.56 22.23
C SER A 370 9.85 16.73 22.06
N LEU A 371 9.04 15.93 22.75
CA LEU A 371 7.59 16.03 22.75
C LEU A 371 7.13 17.37 23.32
N ILE A 372 7.66 17.77 24.48
CA ILE A 372 7.37 19.07 25.10
C ILE A 372 7.77 20.22 24.18
N ASP A 373 9.01 20.18 23.66
CA ASP A 373 9.53 21.24 22.79
C ASP A 373 8.66 21.38 21.52
N THR A 374 8.20 20.26 20.96
CA THR A 374 7.34 20.25 19.77
C THR A 374 5.94 20.80 20.06
N VAL A 375 5.35 20.48 21.22
CA VAL A 375 4.05 21.03 21.64
C VAL A 375 4.12 22.55 21.82
N LEU A 376 5.22 23.06 22.38
CA LEU A 376 5.43 24.50 22.58
C LEU A 376 5.72 25.26 21.27
N GLN A 377 6.18 24.56 20.23
CA GLN A 377 6.41 25.14 18.90
C GLN A 377 5.13 25.26 18.05
N GLU A 378 4.01 24.65 18.46
CA GLU A 378 2.75 24.72 17.70
C GLU A 378 2.14 26.13 17.77
N PRO A 379 2.06 26.86 16.63
CA PRO A 379 1.60 28.26 16.62
C PRO A 379 0.11 28.41 16.94
N ILE A 380 -0.70 27.39 16.67
CA ILE A 380 -2.15 27.45 16.91
C ILE A 380 -2.42 27.05 18.36
N GLN A 381 -2.76 28.04 19.21
CA GLN A 381 -2.99 27.83 20.65
C GLN A 381 -3.93 26.66 20.95
N ALA A 382 -5.13 26.63 20.36
CA ALA A 382 -6.07 25.54 20.57
C ALA A 382 -5.53 24.16 20.13
N ALA A 383 -4.72 24.11 19.07
CA ALA A 383 -4.06 22.88 18.62
C ALA A 383 -2.96 22.46 19.60
N SER A 384 -2.12 23.39 20.04
CA SER A 384 -1.10 23.17 21.08
C SER A 384 -1.73 22.59 22.34
N GLY A 385 -2.86 23.14 22.79
CA GLY A 385 -3.61 22.62 23.93
C GLY A 385 -4.09 21.18 23.73
N ASN A 386 -4.63 20.82 22.57
CA ASN A 386 -5.05 19.44 22.29
C ASN A 386 -3.84 18.48 22.19
N LEU A 387 -2.76 18.90 21.55
CA LEU A 387 -1.52 18.12 21.45
C LEU A 387 -0.88 17.87 22.82
N ALA A 388 -0.94 18.86 23.72
CA ALA A 388 -0.49 18.70 25.10
C ALA A 388 -1.31 17.64 25.84
N LEU A 389 -2.63 17.58 25.61
CA LEU A 389 -3.50 16.55 26.18
C LEU A 389 -3.23 15.16 25.59
N ASP A 390 -2.99 15.06 24.28
CA ASP A 390 -2.59 13.81 23.63
C ASP A 390 -1.27 13.28 24.22
N ALA A 391 -0.28 14.15 24.38
CA ALA A 391 0.98 13.86 25.04
C ALA A 391 0.80 13.38 26.48
N CYS A 392 -0.02 14.07 27.29
CA CYS A 392 -0.34 13.65 28.65
C CYS A 392 -0.94 12.24 28.70
N ASN A 393 -1.90 11.94 27.83
CA ASN A 393 -2.53 10.63 27.80
C ASN A 393 -1.56 9.52 27.39
N ALA A 394 -0.66 9.80 26.44
CA ALA A 394 0.39 8.85 26.05
C ALA A 394 1.37 8.58 27.20
N ILE A 395 1.84 9.62 27.88
CA ILE A 395 2.74 9.50 29.05
C ILE A 395 2.05 8.73 30.17
N ALA A 396 0.83 9.11 30.52
CA ALA A 396 0.10 8.48 31.61
C ALA A 396 -0.24 7.00 31.35
N SER A 397 -0.38 6.62 30.07
CA SER A 397 -0.56 5.22 29.68
C SER A 397 0.73 4.42 29.72
N SER A 398 1.89 5.07 29.64
CA SER A 398 3.20 4.43 29.41
C SER A 398 4.08 4.37 30.66
N PHE A 399 3.93 5.32 31.59
CA PHE A 399 4.78 5.41 32.78
C PHE A 399 3.98 5.15 34.06
N GLU A 400 4.65 4.58 35.06
CA GLU A 400 4.18 4.59 36.44
C GLU A 400 4.32 5.99 37.04
N ALA A 401 3.64 6.22 38.17
CA ALA A 401 3.72 7.48 38.90
C ALA A 401 5.15 7.72 39.37
N CYS A 402 5.84 8.69 38.75
CA CYS A 402 7.16 9.16 39.16
C CYS A 402 7.25 10.68 39.09
N GLU A 403 8.22 11.26 39.79
CA GLU A 403 8.41 12.72 39.86
C GLU A 403 8.59 13.32 38.46
N GLY A 404 9.46 12.73 37.63
CA GLY A 404 9.71 13.22 36.28
C GLY A 404 8.49 13.18 35.35
N ALA A 405 7.74 12.06 35.32
CA ALA A 405 6.52 11.98 34.52
C ALA A 405 5.44 12.95 35.04
N SER A 406 5.33 13.11 36.36
CA SER A 406 4.37 14.01 36.99
C SER A 406 4.67 15.48 36.67
N ASP A 407 5.94 15.87 36.71
CA ASP A 407 6.39 17.22 36.36
C ASP A 407 6.09 17.56 34.89
N ILE A 408 6.35 16.60 33.99
CA ILE A 408 6.08 16.77 32.56
C ILE A 408 4.57 16.86 32.31
N CYS A 409 3.77 15.95 32.87
CA CYS A 409 2.31 15.98 32.76
C CYS A 409 1.74 17.29 33.32
N SER A 410 2.27 17.80 34.43
CA SER A 410 1.82 19.07 35.01
C SER A 410 2.07 20.25 34.07
N LYS A 411 3.27 20.36 33.47
CA LYS A 411 3.61 21.40 32.48
C LYS A 411 2.72 21.33 31.23
N LEU A 412 2.44 20.13 30.74
CA LEU A 412 1.56 19.93 29.59
C LEU A 412 0.10 20.27 29.91
N VAL A 413 -0.39 19.90 31.10
CA VAL A 413 -1.72 20.29 31.59
C VAL A 413 -1.84 21.80 31.74
N GLU A 414 -0.83 22.49 32.26
CA GLU A 414 -0.81 23.96 32.32
C GLU A 414 -0.90 24.57 30.92
N THR A 415 -0.11 24.05 29.98
CA THR A 415 -0.15 24.47 28.58
C THR A 415 -1.55 24.28 27.98
N ALA A 416 -2.21 23.15 28.26
CA ALA A 416 -3.58 22.89 27.83
C ALA A 416 -4.60 23.82 28.49
N LYS A 417 -4.48 24.11 29.80
CA LYS A 417 -5.36 25.04 30.54
C LYS A 417 -5.25 26.48 30.02
N LEU A 418 -4.05 26.93 29.66
CA LEU A 418 -3.83 28.24 29.06
C LEU A 418 -4.38 28.34 27.64
N SER A 419 -4.54 27.20 26.97
CA SER A 419 -4.88 27.14 25.54
C SER A 419 -6.33 26.79 25.24
N LEU A 420 -7.02 26.13 26.16
CA LEU A 420 -8.38 25.62 26.00
C LEU A 420 -9.32 26.26 27.03
N VAL A 421 -10.61 26.29 26.70
CA VAL A 421 -11.65 26.72 27.65
C VAL A 421 -11.75 25.74 28.83
N SER A 422 -12.05 26.24 30.03
CA SER A 422 -12.11 25.45 31.28
C SER A 422 -13.12 24.28 31.23
N ASP A 423 -14.20 24.45 30.46
CA ASP A 423 -15.26 23.45 30.30
C ASP A 423 -14.98 22.45 29.16
N ASN A 424 -13.76 22.45 28.62
CA ASN A 424 -13.36 21.49 27.61
C ASN A 424 -13.40 20.06 28.17
N LYS A 425 -14.27 19.22 27.61
CA LYS A 425 -14.48 17.83 28.04
C LYS A 425 -13.22 16.97 27.95
N TYR A 426 -12.36 17.24 26.95
CA TYR A 426 -11.13 16.48 26.78
C TYR A 426 -10.14 16.81 27.90
N LEU A 427 -9.93 18.09 28.21
CA LEU A 427 -9.11 18.55 29.33
C LEU A 427 -9.56 17.93 30.66
N GLN A 428 -10.86 17.99 30.95
CA GLN A 428 -11.40 17.42 32.19
C GLN A 428 -11.21 15.90 32.28
N SER A 429 -11.38 15.20 31.16
CA SER A 429 -11.20 13.74 31.10
C SER A 429 -9.74 13.35 31.29
N THR A 430 -8.81 14.06 30.66
CA THR A 430 -7.36 13.85 30.81
C THR A 430 -6.90 14.11 32.25
N ILE A 431 -7.34 15.21 32.88
CA ILE A 431 -7.02 15.47 34.30
C ILE A 431 -7.54 14.36 35.20
N LYS A 432 -8.76 13.88 34.97
CA LYS A 432 -9.33 12.75 35.73
C LYS A 432 -8.50 11.48 35.55
N PHE A 433 -8.05 11.20 34.33
CA PHE A 433 -7.19 10.05 34.04
C PHE A 433 -5.83 10.17 34.74
N LEU A 434 -5.19 11.34 34.67
CA LEU A 434 -3.92 11.61 35.36
C LEU A 434 -4.04 11.45 36.88
N ASN A 435 -5.12 11.95 37.48
CA ASN A 435 -5.38 11.76 38.91
C ASN A 435 -5.56 10.29 39.28
N SER A 436 -6.20 9.48 38.41
CA SER A 436 -6.34 8.04 38.63
C SER A 436 -5.04 7.26 38.52
N ARG A 437 -4.02 7.85 37.89
CA ARG A 437 -2.66 7.31 37.74
C ARG A 437 -1.66 7.95 38.71
N GLU A 438 -2.12 8.80 39.64
CA GLU A 438 -1.29 9.53 40.62
C GLU A 438 -0.19 10.41 39.99
N LEU A 439 -0.35 10.82 38.72
CA LEU A 439 0.62 11.62 37.96
C LEU A 439 0.43 13.14 38.08
N VAL A 440 -0.59 13.58 38.82
CA VAL A 440 -0.81 14.99 39.15
C VAL A 440 -1.05 15.05 40.65
N GLN A 441 -0.11 15.66 41.38
CA GLN A 441 -0.21 15.79 42.83
C GLN A 441 -1.33 16.77 43.20
N GLY A 442 -2.24 16.34 44.09
CA GLY A 442 -2.90 17.29 45.00
C GLY A 442 -1.86 17.84 45.96
N GLU A 443 -1.92 19.14 46.27
CA GLU A 443 -0.96 19.83 47.14
C GLU A 443 -0.65 19.04 48.43
N GLY A 444 0.52 18.38 48.45
CA GLY A 444 1.12 17.81 49.66
C GLY A 444 1.34 16.30 49.64
N LEU A 445 2.56 15.86 49.31
CA LEU A 445 3.43 15.08 50.21
C LEU A 445 4.80 14.72 49.56
N LYS A 446 5.85 15.07 50.32
CA LYS A 446 7.25 14.58 50.38
C LYS A 446 8.08 14.37 49.09
N LYS A 447 9.07 15.26 48.97
CA LYS A 447 10.28 15.15 48.15
C LYS A 447 11.10 13.90 48.53
N GLN A 448 11.37 13.04 47.56
CA GLN A 448 12.44 12.04 47.60
C GLN A 448 13.21 12.11 46.27
N GLU A 449 14.52 11.90 46.34
CA GLU A 449 15.56 12.44 45.45
C GLU A 449 15.55 11.97 43.98
N ASN A 450 15.72 12.94 43.07
CA ASN A 450 16.53 12.93 41.83
C ASN A 450 16.63 11.61 41.04
N ASN A 451 15.52 11.08 40.53
CA ASN A 451 15.53 10.23 39.34
C ASN A 451 14.49 10.73 38.34
N LEU A 452 14.95 11.19 37.17
CA LEU A 452 14.12 11.84 36.14
C LEU A 452 13.10 10.90 35.50
N LEU A 453 13.22 9.58 35.72
CA LEU A 453 12.34 8.53 35.22
C LEU A 453 12.30 7.38 36.23
N CYS A 454 11.14 6.73 36.38
CA CYS A 454 10.98 5.51 37.16
C CYS A 454 11.91 4.40 36.64
N GLU A 455 12.21 3.39 37.47
CA GLU A 455 12.91 2.16 37.06
C GLU A 455 12.10 1.30 36.05
N SER A 456 10.89 1.75 35.69
CA SER A 456 9.93 1.06 34.82
C SER A 456 9.27 2.05 33.84
N VAL A 457 9.41 1.77 32.55
CA VAL A 457 8.31 2.03 31.60
C VAL A 457 7.38 0.80 31.74
N VAL A 458 6.05 1.01 31.76
CA VAL A 458 5.07 -0.03 32.17
C VAL A 458 4.95 -1.17 31.18
#